data_AF-A0A7S0JCB0-F1
#
_entry.id   AF-A0A7S0JCB0-F1
#
_cell.length_a   1.000
_cell.length_b   1.000
_cell.length_c   1.000
_cell.angle_alpha   90.00
_cell.angle_beta   90.00
_cell.angle_gamma   90.00
#
_symmetry.space_group_name_H-M   'P 1'
#
loop_
_entity.id
_entity.type
_entity.pdbx_description
1 polymer ?
#
loop_
_entity_poly.entity_id
_entity_poly.type
_entity_poly.pdbx_seq_one_letter_code
_entity_poly.pdbx_strand_id
1 'polypeptide(L)'
;GRTSIWMRNVQLALFSIPLQIVAVLQQDAHVVRKHGILYGFHTSTWGLVLLQFAGGMLAALVIKYAGNILKTFATVLAILCTCFVSIPLFDFKPTALFWTGISVVAASIWLYSRR
;
A
#
# COMPACT_ATOMS: atom_id res chain seq x y z
N GLY A 1 -26.55 -12.30 -14.09
CA GLY A 1 -25.90 -13.17 -13.09
C GLY A 1 -24.86 -12.37 -12.33
N ARG A 2 -24.92 -12.36 -10.99
CA ARG A 2 -23.99 -11.61 -10.14
C ARG A 2 -22.60 -12.26 -10.23
N THR A 3 -21.73 -11.73 -11.08
CA THR A 3 -20.32 -12.12 -11.07
C THR A 3 -19.74 -11.78 -9.71
N SER A 4 -19.21 -12.78 -9.00
CA SER A 4 -18.70 -12.58 -7.65
C SER A 4 -17.50 -11.63 -7.70
N ILE A 5 -17.40 -10.72 -6.72
CA ILE A 5 -16.27 -9.78 -6.58
C ILE A 5 -14.93 -10.54 -6.58
N TRP A 6 -14.93 -11.77 -6.08
CA TRP A 6 -13.81 -12.70 -6.13
C TRP A 6 -13.36 -13.02 -7.55
N MET A 7 -14.30 -13.32 -8.46
CA MET A 7 -13.97 -13.62 -9.86
C MET A 7 -13.31 -12.42 -10.55
N ARG A 8 -13.79 -11.20 -10.28
CA ARG A 8 -13.21 -9.98 -10.83
C ARG A 8 -11.80 -9.71 -10.30
N ASN A 9 -11.57 -9.95 -9.01
CA ASN A 9 -10.24 -9.83 -8.41
C ASN A 9 -9.26 -10.85 -9.01
N VAL A 10 -9.71 -12.09 -9.23
CA VAL A 10 -8.89 -13.13 -9.88
C VAL A 10 -8.56 -12.77 -11.33
N GLN A 11 -9.53 -12.23 -12.08
CA GLN A 11 -9.30 -11.75 -13.45
C GLN A 11 -8.27 -10.62 -13.48
N LEU A 12 -8.39 -9.63 -12.60
CA LEU A 12 -7.42 -8.53 -12.49
C LEU A 12 -6.03 -9.01 -12.08
N ALA A 13 -5.95 -9.98 -11.16
CA ALA A 13 -4.69 -10.61 -10.77
C ALA A 13 -4.04 -11.34 -11.96
N LEU A 14 -4.83 -12.10 -12.73
CA LEU A 14 -4.36 -12.78 -13.95
C LEU A 14 -3.79 -11.81 -14.99
N PHE A 15 -4.38 -10.63 -15.16
CA PHE A 15 -3.83 -9.59 -16.03
C PHE A 15 -2.57 -8.92 -15.46
N SER A 16 -2.46 -8.83 -14.14
CA SER A 16 -1.32 -8.17 -13.49
C SER A 16 -0.04 -9.02 -13.49
N ILE A 17 -0.17 -10.35 -13.44
CA ILE A 17 0.97 -11.29 -13.41
C ILE A 17 1.92 -11.12 -14.62
N PRO A 18 1.46 -11.16 -15.89
CA PRO A 18 2.36 -11.02 -17.03
C PRO A 18 2.99 -9.61 -17.10
N LEU A 19 2.24 -8.58 -16.73
CA LEU A 19 2.76 -7.21 -16.67
C LEU A 19 3.88 -7.08 -15.63
N GLN A 20 3.72 -7.70 -14.46
CA GLN A 20 4.75 -7.73 -13.42
C GLN A 20 6.00 -8.49 -13.86
N ILE A 21 5.84 -9.60 -14.60
CA ILE A 21 6.98 -10.35 -15.17
C ILE A 21 7.75 -9.48 -16.16
N VAL A 22 7.06 -8.75 -17.05
CA VAL A 22 7.71 -7.82 -17.98
C VAL A 22 8.43 -6.69 -17.24
N ALA A 23 7.81 -6.12 -16.20
CA ALA A 23 8.44 -5.08 -15.38
C ALA A 23 9.73 -5.57 -14.71
N VAL A 24 9.72 -6.77 -14.13
CA VAL A 24 10.91 -7.40 -13.53
C VAL A 24 12.00 -7.65 -14.58
N LEU A 25 11.61 -8.10 -15.78
CA LEU A 25 12.55 -8.29 -16.89
C LEU A 25 13.11 -6.97 -17.43
N GLN A 26 12.43 -5.84 -17.31
CA GLN A 26 12.97 -4.53 -17.70
C GLN A 26 13.89 -3.95 -16.64
N GLN A 27 13.53 -4.09 -15.37
CA GLN A 27 14.24 -3.45 -14.26
C GLN A 27 15.46 -4.25 -13.81
N ASP A 28 15.35 -5.59 -13.74
CA ASP A 28 16.38 -6.48 -13.18
C ASP A 28 16.79 -7.61 -14.16
N ALA A 29 16.67 -7.36 -15.47
CA ALA A 29 16.95 -8.32 -16.54
C ALA A 29 18.26 -9.10 -16.36
N HIS A 30 19.33 -8.38 -15.99
CA HIS A 30 20.68 -8.93 -15.83
C HIS A 30 20.80 -9.86 -14.62
N VAL A 31 20.10 -9.56 -13.52
CA VAL A 31 20.12 -10.36 -12.29
C VAL A 31 19.27 -11.61 -12.46
N VAL A 32 18.07 -11.45 -13.03
CA VAL A 32 17.13 -12.55 -13.30
C VAL A 32 17.72 -13.56 -14.29
N ARG A 33 18.41 -13.10 -15.34
CA ARG A 33 19.03 -13.98 -16.33
C ARG A 33 20.23 -14.77 -15.79
N LYS A 34 20.96 -14.23 -14.80
CA LYS A 34 22.13 -14.90 -14.21
C LYS A 34 21.78 -15.86 -13.08
N HIS A 35 20.78 -15.54 -12.27
CA HIS A 35 20.52 -16.31 -11.04
C HIS A 35 19.09 -16.85 -10.92
N GLY A 36 18.19 -16.52 -11.84
CA GLY A 36 16.78 -16.91 -11.81
C GLY A 36 15.87 -15.91 -11.09
N ILE A 37 14.56 -16.01 -11.34
CA ILE A 37 13.51 -15.08 -10.86
C ILE A 37 13.37 -15.12 -9.32
N LEU A 38 13.80 -16.22 -8.69
CA LEU A 38 13.67 -16.46 -7.25
C LEU A 38 14.98 -16.24 -6.47
N TYR A 39 16.01 -15.71 -7.12
CA TYR A 39 17.30 -15.49 -6.46
C TYR A 39 17.22 -14.28 -5.51
N GLY A 40 17.49 -14.51 -4.23
CA GLY A 40 17.40 -13.48 -3.19
C GLY A 40 16.08 -13.44 -2.41
N PHE A 41 15.17 -14.39 -2.61
CA PHE A 41 13.98 -14.57 -1.75
C PHE A 41 14.39 -15.09 -0.35
N HIS A 42 14.89 -14.17 0.48
CA HIS A 42 15.17 -14.41 1.90
C HIS A 42 13.86 -14.49 2.71
N THR A 43 13.93 -14.97 3.95
CA THR A 43 12.78 -15.03 4.88
C THR A 43 12.10 -13.67 5.07
N SER A 44 12.86 -12.57 5.04
CA SER A 44 12.33 -11.20 5.16
C SER A 44 11.42 -10.82 3.98
N THR A 45 11.77 -11.22 2.76
CA THR A 45 10.94 -11.00 1.56
C THR A 45 9.62 -11.75 1.64
N TRP A 46 9.62 -12.98 2.17
CA TRP A 46 8.36 -13.71 2.43
C TRP A 46 7.48 -13.00 3.46
N GLY A 47 8.08 -12.45 4.52
CA GLY A 47 7.37 -11.61 5.49
C GLY A 47 6.72 -10.40 4.84
N LEU A 48 7.44 -9.69 3.96
CA LEU A 48 6.91 -8.55 3.20
C LEU A 48 5.76 -8.96 2.26
N VAL A 49 5.88 -10.09 1.55
CA VAL A 49 4.82 -10.60 0.67
C VAL A 49 3.55 -10.92 1.47
N LEU A 50 3.68 -11.61 2.61
CA LEU A 50 2.54 -11.93 3.47
C LEU A 50 1.91 -10.66 4.06
N LEU A 51 2.72 -9.71 4.49
CA LEU A 51 2.25 -8.43 5.00
C LEU A 51 1.49 -7.63 3.93
N GLN A 52 2.02 -7.59 2.70
CA GLN A 52 1.38 -6.92 1.58
C GLN A 52 0.03 -7.56 1.22
N PHE A 53 -0.01 -8.90 1.20
CA PHE A 53 -1.23 -9.66 0.96
C PHE A 53 -2.28 -9.40 2.05
N ALA A 54 -1.88 -9.47 3.33
CA ALA A 54 -2.75 -9.19 4.47
C ALA A 54 -3.27 -7.74 4.45
N GLY A 55 -2.41 -6.76 4.13
CA GLY A 55 -2.80 -5.37 3.98
C GLY A 55 -3.82 -5.15 2.87
N GLY A 56 -3.65 -5.82 1.73
CA GLY A 56 -4.61 -5.81 0.63
C GLY A 56 -5.97 -6.41 1.01
N MET A 57 -5.98 -7.52 1.75
CA MET A 57 -7.20 -8.14 2.28
C MET A 57 -7.90 -7.26 3.31
N LEU A 58 -7.16 -6.68 4.26
CA LEU A 58 -7.69 -5.74 5.24
C LEU A 58 -8.31 -4.52 4.57
N ALA A 59 -7.63 -3.93 3.59
CA ALA A 59 -8.18 -2.82 2.82
C ALA A 59 -9.47 -3.21 2.08
N ALA A 60 -9.53 -4.41 1.48
CA ALA A 60 -10.74 -4.91 0.83
C ALA A 60 -11.89 -5.14 1.83
N LEU A 61 -11.59 -5.66 3.02
CA LEU A 61 -12.56 -5.82 4.11
C LEU A 61 -13.08 -4.47 4.60
N VAL A 62 -12.20 -3.49 4.84
CA VAL A 62 -12.59 -2.13 5.24
C VAL A 62 -13.52 -1.50 4.20
N ILE A 63 -13.22 -1.62 2.90
CA ILE A 63 -14.13 -1.15 1.84
C ILE A 63 -15.48 -1.89 1.90
N LYS A 64 -15.46 -3.22 2.11
CA LYS A 64 -16.68 -4.04 2.12
C LYS A 64 -17.58 -3.73 3.33
N TYR A 65 -17.00 -3.45 4.49
CA TYR A 65 -17.75 -3.25 5.74
C TYR A 65 -18.10 -1.79 6.01
N ALA A 66 -17.28 -0.82 5.59
CA ALA A 66 -17.46 0.59 5.93
C ALA A 66 -17.57 1.53 4.73
N GLY A 67 -17.56 0.99 3.51
CA GLY A 67 -17.61 1.78 2.28
C GLY A 67 -16.24 2.35 1.89
N ASN A 68 -16.12 2.78 0.63
CA ASN A 68 -14.85 3.20 0.03
C ASN A 68 -14.27 4.49 0.65
N ILE A 69 -15.07 5.24 1.40
CA ILE A 69 -14.67 6.44 2.15
C ILE A 69 -13.74 6.09 3.32
N LEU A 70 -14.05 5.02 4.07
CA LEU A 70 -13.25 4.68 5.25
C LEU A 70 -11.84 4.19 4.86
N LYS A 71 -11.69 3.58 3.68
CA LYS A 71 -10.36 3.26 3.14
C LYS A 71 -9.52 4.52 2.95
N THR A 72 -10.08 5.55 2.33
CA THR A 72 -9.37 6.81 2.11
C THR A 72 -8.98 7.45 3.44
N PHE A 73 -9.88 7.39 4.43
CA PHE A 73 -9.61 7.87 5.78
C PHE A 73 -8.49 7.07 6.48
N ALA A 74 -8.53 5.74 6.40
CA ALA A 74 -7.51 4.86 6.96
C ALA A 74 -6.13 5.09 6.34
N THR A 75 -6.05 5.30 5.02
CA THR A 75 -4.79 5.63 4.35
C THR A 75 -4.21 6.95 4.86
N VAL A 76 -5.04 7.98 5.01
CA VAL A 76 -4.60 9.30 5.51
C VAL A 76 -4.13 9.20 6.97
N LEU A 77 -4.87 8.46 7.81
CA LEU A 77 -4.46 8.16 9.20
C LEU A 77 -3.16 7.37 9.27
N ALA A 78 -2.97 6.38 8.39
CA ALA A 78 -1.74 5.60 8.31
C ALA A 78 -0.55 6.50 7.93
N ILE A 79 -0.74 7.43 6.98
CA ILE A 79 0.28 8.42 6.62
C ILE A 79 0.63 9.29 7.83
N LEU A 80 -0.37 9.84 8.52
CA LEU A 80 -0.14 10.64 9.73
C LEU A 80 0.61 9.86 10.82
N CYS A 81 0.16 8.63 11.15
CA CYS A 81 0.85 7.78 12.11
C CYS A 81 2.29 7.48 11.69
N THR A 82 2.53 7.18 10.41
CA THR A 82 3.88 6.96 9.89
C THR A 82 4.75 8.21 10.05
N CYS A 83 4.19 9.39 9.75
CA CYS A 83 4.84 10.67 9.96
C CYS A 83 5.18 10.91 11.44
N PHE A 84 4.26 10.61 12.36
CA PHE A 84 4.48 10.74 13.80
C PHE A 84 5.54 9.77 14.31
N VAL A 85 5.52 8.52 13.87
CA VAL A 85 6.51 7.49 14.25
C VAL A 85 7.87 7.80 13.63
N SER A 86 7.95 8.43 12.46
CA SER A 86 9.21 8.78 11.80
C SER A 86 10.02 9.83 12.56
N ILE A 87 9.38 10.75 13.29
CA ILE A 87 10.06 11.80 14.06
C ILE A 87 11.05 11.22 15.10
N PRO A 88 10.62 10.33 16.03
CA PRO A 88 11.53 9.75 17.02
C PRO A 88 12.44 8.64 16.48
N LEU A 89 12.04 7.95 15.40
CA LEU A 89 12.78 6.77 14.89
C LEU A 89 13.90 7.13 13.91
N PHE A 90 13.79 8.25 13.19
CA PHE A 90 14.76 8.71 12.19
C PHE A 90 15.46 10.03 12.56
N ASP A 91 15.27 10.56 13.77
CA ASP A 91 15.84 11.86 14.22
C ASP A 91 15.55 13.01 13.21
N PHE A 92 14.40 12.92 12.54
CA PHE A 92 14.06 13.79 11.42
C PHE A 92 13.66 15.17 11.97
N LYS A 93 14.52 16.18 11.78
CA LYS A 93 14.21 17.56 12.15
C LYS A 93 12.98 18.02 11.35
N PRO A 94 11.82 18.26 11.99
CA PRO A 94 10.60 18.60 11.26
C PRO A 94 10.77 19.98 10.60
N THR A 95 10.85 20.01 9.28
CA THR A 95 10.85 21.24 8.48
C THR A 95 9.48 21.94 8.58
N ALA A 96 9.43 23.26 8.42
CA ALA A 96 8.16 24.03 8.42
C ALA A 96 7.10 23.45 7.45
N LEU A 97 7.55 22.86 6.32
CA LEU A 97 6.68 22.20 5.34
C LEU A 97 5.92 20.99 5.92
N PHE A 98 6.52 20.28 6.87
CA PHE A 98 5.90 19.13 7.54
C PHE A 98 4.73 19.58 8.44
N TRP A 99 4.93 20.68 9.18
CA TRP A 99 3.88 21.30 9.99
C TRP A 99 2.72 21.79 9.13
N THR A 100 2.99 22.40 7.98
CA THR A 100 1.92 22.78 7.03
C THR A 100 1.21 21.57 6.44
N GLY A 101 1.90 20.45 6.23
CA GLY A 101 1.27 19.21 5.80
C GLY A 101 0.30 18.65 6.84
N ILE A 102 0.71 18.61 8.10
CA ILE A 102 -0.14 18.14 9.21
C ILE A 102 -1.39 19.02 9.36
N SER A 103 -1.26 20.34 9.27
CA SER A 103 -2.40 21.26 9.43
C SER A 103 -3.43 21.11 8.31
N VAL A 104 -3.00 20.93 7.06
CA VAL A 104 -3.89 20.70 5.91
C VAL A 104 -4.63 19.37 6.05
N VAL A 105 -3.95 18.31 6.50
CA VAL A 105 -4.58 17.01 6.72
C VAL A 105 -5.60 17.08 7.88
N ALA A 106 -5.25 17.72 9.00
CA ALA A 106 -6.15 17.91 10.13
C ALA A 106 -7.39 18.72 9.72
N ALA A 107 -7.21 19.80 8.93
CA ALA A 107 -8.32 20.59 8.40
C ALA A 107 -9.23 19.77 7.48
N SER A 108 -8.65 18.91 6.63
CA SER A 108 -9.42 18.04 5.72
C SER A 108 -10.24 17.01 6.50
N ILE A 109 -9.67 16.40 7.54
CA ILE A 109 -10.38 15.47 8.43
C ILE A 109 -11.52 16.19 9.14
N TRP A 110 -11.28 17.39 9.67
CA TRP A 110 -12.27 18.15 10.40
C TRP A 110 -13.45 18.59 9.51
N LEU A 111 -13.17 19.04 8.28
CA LEU A 111 -14.20 19.37 7.30
C LEU A 111 -15.01 18.14 6.89
N TYR A 112 -14.35 16.98 6.74
CA TYR A 112 -15.00 15.73 6.38
C TYR A 112 -15.88 15.20 7.50
N SER A 113 -15.40 15.23 8.75
CA SER A 113 -16.14 14.79 9.94
C SER A 113 -17.37 15.65 10.25
N ARG A 114 -17.48 16.84 9.64
CA ARG A 114 -18.62 17.75 9.80
C ARG A 114 -19.73 17.52 8.77
N ARG A 115 -19.54 16.59 7.83
CA ARG A 115 -20.58 16.05 6.94
C ARG A 115 -20.94 14.63 7.34
#